data_AF-A0A6I1DXH8-F1
#
_entry.id   AF-A0A6I1DXH8-F1
#
_cell.length_a   1.000
_cell.length_b   1.000
_cell.length_c   1.000
_cell.angle_alpha   90.00
_cell.angle_beta   90.00
_cell.angle_gamma   90.00
#
_symmetry.space_group_name_H-M   'P 1'
#
loop_
_entity.id
_entity.type
_entity.pdbx_description
1 polymer ?
#
loop_
_entity_poly.entity_id
_entity_poly.type
_entity_poly.pdbx_seq_one_letter_code
_entity_poly.pdbx_strand_id
1 'polypeptide(L)'
;MRIPFQRSLLVAVIASTGLLQACSDNSDGKEAAAPAADAPAAADHSNHMNTDDSATKPAATGIVRSPAPEGAAAEIVSPTNGATVSSPVKVVFGLEGMEVAPAGNEQKNSGHHHLLIDLGTMPNMDMPLPANDQVVHFGKGQTET
;
A
#
# COMPACT_ATOMS: atom_id res chain seq x y z
N MET A 1 -54.94 30.81 -11.00
CA MET A 1 -55.19 29.47 -11.56
C MET A 1 -54.45 28.47 -10.68
N ARG A 2 -55.19 27.71 -9.86
CA ARG A 2 -54.68 26.69 -8.93
C ARG A 2 -55.31 25.36 -9.32
N ILE A 3 -54.51 24.33 -9.53
CA ILE A 3 -54.96 22.93 -9.60
C ILE A 3 -54.03 22.13 -8.67
N PRO A 4 -54.55 21.53 -7.59
CA PRO A 4 -53.82 20.60 -6.73
C PRO A 4 -54.32 19.15 -6.90
N PHE A 5 -53.67 18.22 -6.18
CA PHE A 5 -54.02 16.79 -5.99
C PHE A 5 -53.76 15.87 -7.21
N GLN A 6 -53.34 14.61 -7.11
CA GLN A 6 -52.86 13.68 -6.07
C GLN A 6 -52.63 12.35 -6.83
N ARG A 7 -51.66 11.51 -6.43
CA ARG A 7 -51.83 10.07 -6.12
C ARG A 7 -50.49 9.31 -6.16
N SER A 8 -50.13 8.80 -4.99
CA SER A 8 -49.22 7.68 -4.78
C SER A 8 -49.58 6.48 -5.66
N LEU A 9 -48.56 5.82 -6.20
CA LEU A 9 -48.61 4.39 -6.41
C LEU A 9 -47.29 3.78 -5.93
N LEU A 10 -47.32 3.36 -4.67
CA LEU A 10 -46.41 2.37 -4.11
C LEU A 10 -46.71 1.04 -4.83
N VAL A 11 -45.78 0.53 -5.63
CA VAL A 11 -45.83 -0.85 -6.12
C VAL A 11 -44.64 -1.57 -5.51
N ALA A 12 -44.93 -2.34 -4.46
CA ALA A 12 -44.01 -3.28 -3.86
C ALA A 12 -44.32 -4.69 -4.37
N VAL A 13 -43.24 -5.49 -4.43
CA VAL A 13 -43.20 -6.96 -4.49
C VAL A 13 -43.46 -7.62 -5.84
N ILE A 14 -42.38 -8.13 -6.44
CA ILE A 14 -42.37 -9.52 -6.92
C ILE A 14 -41.06 -10.16 -6.43
N ALA A 15 -41.22 -11.13 -5.53
CA ALA A 15 -40.21 -12.10 -5.18
C ALA A 15 -40.16 -13.19 -6.25
N SER A 16 -38.97 -13.57 -6.70
CA SER A 16 -38.74 -14.82 -7.41
C SER A 16 -37.42 -15.41 -6.96
N THR A 17 -37.55 -16.41 -6.10
CA THR A 17 -36.55 -17.37 -5.67
C THR A 17 -36.17 -18.35 -6.78
N GLY A 18 -34.88 -18.69 -6.80
CA GLY A 18 -34.33 -19.95 -7.28
C GLY A 18 -33.60 -19.86 -8.61
N LEU A 19 -32.53 -20.61 -8.88
CA LEU A 19 -31.67 -21.51 -8.10
C LEU A 19 -30.53 -21.92 -9.07
N LEU A 20 -29.47 -22.57 -8.56
CA LEU A 20 -28.35 -23.24 -9.29
C LEU A 20 -27.18 -22.34 -9.73
N GLN A 21 -25.90 -22.70 -9.60
CA GLN A 21 -25.13 -23.77 -8.94
C GLN A 21 -23.66 -23.40 -9.22
N ALA A 22 -22.77 -23.52 -8.23
CA ALA A 22 -21.41 -24.07 -8.38
C ALA A 22 -20.58 -23.80 -7.12
N CYS A 23 -20.72 -24.65 -6.11
CA CYS A 23 -19.62 -24.92 -5.18
C CYS A 23 -18.84 -26.09 -5.78
N SER A 24 -17.58 -25.88 -6.15
CA SER A 24 -16.65 -26.96 -6.46
C SER A 24 -15.86 -27.27 -5.20
N ASP A 25 -16.35 -28.22 -4.41
CA ASP A 25 -15.60 -28.92 -3.37
C ASP A 25 -15.21 -30.28 -3.94
N ASN A 26 -13.93 -30.63 -3.85
CA ASN A 26 -13.35 -31.78 -4.54
C ASN A 26 -12.53 -32.62 -3.55
N SER A 27 -13.17 -33.65 -3.00
CA SER A 27 -12.60 -34.77 -2.22
C SER A 27 -13.45 -36.02 -2.59
N ASP A 28 -12.98 -37.23 -2.92
CA ASP A 28 -11.93 -38.06 -2.34
C ASP A 28 -11.44 -39.22 -3.27
N GLY A 29 -10.18 -39.66 -3.05
CA GLY A 29 -9.70 -41.06 -3.09
C GLY A 29 -9.12 -41.61 -4.41
N LYS A 30 -8.03 -42.41 -4.48
CA LYS A 30 -7.20 -43.11 -3.47
C LYS A 30 -5.91 -43.72 -4.13
N GLU A 31 -4.77 -43.50 -3.46
CA GLU A 31 -3.55 -44.36 -3.26
C GLU A 31 -2.57 -44.75 -4.40
N ALA A 32 -1.31 -44.28 -4.28
CA ALA A 32 -0.14 -45.16 -4.13
C ALA A 32 1.15 -44.41 -3.70
N ALA A 33 1.84 -45.02 -2.71
CA ALA A 33 3.27 -44.99 -2.39
C ALA A 33 3.87 -43.86 -1.50
N ALA A 34 4.39 -44.32 -0.36
CA ALA A 34 5.07 -43.65 0.77
C ALA A 34 6.59 -43.38 0.48
N PRO A 35 7.50 -43.00 1.44
CA PRO A 35 7.32 -42.78 2.90
C PRO A 35 8.10 -41.60 3.55
N ALA A 36 7.95 -41.50 4.89
CA ALA A 36 8.88 -40.97 5.91
C ALA A 36 9.01 -39.44 6.05
N ALA A 37 9.09 -38.81 7.23
CA ALA A 37 9.11 -39.22 8.63
C ALA A 37 8.63 -38.02 9.48
N ASP A 38 8.06 -38.31 10.66
CA ASP A 38 7.65 -37.32 11.66
C ASP A 38 8.68 -37.22 12.82
N ALA A 39 8.59 -36.09 13.54
CA ALA A 39 9.13 -35.74 14.86
C ALA A 39 10.43 -34.90 14.91
N PRO A 40 10.69 -34.17 16.02
CA PRO A 40 9.85 -33.18 16.69
C PRO A 40 10.65 -31.91 17.08
N ALA A 41 10.01 -30.99 17.82
CA ALA A 41 10.56 -29.76 18.39
C ALA A 41 11.85 -29.91 19.20
N ALA A 42 12.75 -28.90 19.13
CA ALA A 42 13.28 -28.12 20.28
C ALA A 42 14.57 -27.33 19.92
N ALA A 43 14.74 -26.21 20.62
CA ALA A 43 15.98 -25.54 21.01
C ALA A 43 16.70 -24.57 20.05
N ASP A 44 16.74 -23.33 20.53
CA ASP A 44 17.94 -22.50 20.77
C ASP A 44 18.79 -22.05 19.57
N HIS A 45 18.62 -20.77 19.22
CA HIS A 45 19.70 -19.95 18.66
C HIS A 45 19.78 -18.63 19.43
N SER A 46 20.23 -18.75 20.68
CA SER A 46 21.31 -17.95 21.28
C SER A 46 21.39 -16.46 20.85
N ASN A 47 20.98 -15.60 21.76
CA ASN A 47 21.50 -14.25 21.89
C ASN A 47 23.03 -14.31 22.04
N HIS A 48 23.78 -13.84 21.05
CA HIS A 48 25.19 -13.52 21.22
C HIS A 48 25.33 -12.00 21.33
N MET A 49 25.43 -11.50 22.56
CA MET A 49 26.00 -10.19 22.84
C MET A 49 27.51 -10.29 22.55
N ASN A 50 27.98 -9.60 21.52
CA ASN A 50 29.39 -9.21 21.46
C ASN A 50 29.49 -7.74 21.88
N THR A 51 30.14 -7.54 23.02
CA THR A 51 30.68 -6.27 23.47
C THR A 51 32.08 -6.09 22.89
N ASP A 52 32.40 -4.82 22.61
CA ASP A 52 33.69 -4.25 22.19
C ASP A 52 34.30 -4.68 20.85
N ASP A 53 34.34 -3.77 19.87
CA ASP A 53 35.50 -2.87 19.68
C ASP A 53 35.19 -1.87 18.55
N SER A 54 35.77 -0.69 18.67
CA SER A 54 35.67 0.41 17.71
C SER A 54 36.25 0.01 16.35
N ALA A 55 35.37 -0.40 15.43
CA ALA A 55 35.67 -0.43 14.01
C ALA A 55 34.55 0.30 13.27
N THR A 56 34.93 1.42 12.63
CA THR A 56 34.16 2.15 11.61
C THR A 56 33.09 1.27 10.97
N LYS A 57 31.83 1.51 11.34
CA LYS A 57 30.65 0.92 10.69
C LYS A 57 30.79 1.18 9.19
N PRO A 58 30.96 0.15 8.34
CA PRO A 58 30.95 0.36 6.91
C PRO A 58 29.61 1.01 6.57
N ALA A 59 29.65 2.18 5.92
CA ALA A 59 28.47 2.71 5.27
C ALA A 59 27.92 1.58 4.40
N ALA A 60 26.69 1.15 4.68
CA ALA A 60 26.00 0.20 3.84
C ALA A 60 26.13 0.72 2.40
N THR A 61 26.67 -0.10 1.50
CA THR A 61 26.74 0.20 0.07
C THR A 61 25.30 0.44 -0.40
N GLY A 62 24.96 1.72 -0.47
CA GLY A 62 23.58 2.20 -0.55
C GLY A 62 22.92 1.79 -1.85
N ILE A 63 21.60 1.65 -1.80
CA ILE A 63 20.79 1.53 -3.00
C ILE A 63 21.10 2.73 -3.89
N VAL A 64 21.63 2.47 -5.08
CA VAL A 64 21.96 3.52 -6.04
C VAL A 64 20.66 4.09 -6.57
N ARG A 65 20.49 5.40 -6.42
CA ARG A 65 19.30 6.12 -6.91
C ARG A 65 19.60 6.78 -8.24
N SER A 66 18.60 6.78 -9.10
CA SER A 66 18.58 7.69 -10.22
C SER A 66 18.29 9.11 -9.72
N PRO A 67 19.02 10.14 -10.19
CA PRO A 67 18.64 11.53 -9.95
C PRO A 67 17.33 11.85 -10.68
N ALA A 68 16.55 12.76 -10.11
CA ALA A 68 15.41 13.35 -10.83
C ALA A 68 15.91 14.24 -11.99
N PRO A 69 15.13 14.38 -13.08
CA PRO A 69 15.41 15.34 -14.14
C PRO A 69 15.48 16.78 -13.63
N GLU A 70 16.21 17.63 -14.36
CA GLU A 70 16.19 19.08 -14.09
C GLU A 70 14.77 19.62 -14.25
N GLY A 71 14.33 20.44 -13.28
CA GLY A 71 12.99 21.01 -13.25
C GLY A 71 11.89 20.07 -12.75
N ALA A 72 12.22 18.84 -12.33
CA ALA A 72 11.23 17.96 -11.73
C ALA A 72 10.76 18.47 -10.35
N ALA A 73 9.46 18.45 -10.11
CA ALA A 73 8.85 18.90 -8.86
C ALA A 73 7.67 18.01 -8.46
N ALA A 74 7.58 17.69 -7.17
CA ALA A 74 6.43 17.00 -6.60
C ALA A 74 5.75 17.92 -5.58
N GLU A 75 4.42 17.94 -5.58
CA GLU A 75 3.64 18.80 -4.69
C GLU A 75 2.38 18.11 -4.16
N ILE A 76 1.81 18.69 -3.10
CA ILE A 76 0.46 18.36 -2.63
C ILE A 76 -0.47 19.43 -3.18
N VAL A 77 -1.28 19.06 -4.18
CA VAL A 77 -2.25 19.95 -4.84
C VAL A 77 -3.43 20.23 -3.91
N SER A 78 -3.85 19.21 -3.16
CA SER A 78 -4.88 19.30 -2.13
C SER A 78 -4.56 18.33 -1.00
N PRO A 79 -4.81 18.68 0.28
CA PRO A 79 -5.27 19.98 0.75
C PRO A 79 -4.21 21.07 0.56
N THR A 80 -4.64 22.33 0.45
CA THR A 80 -3.70 23.45 0.41
C THR A 80 -2.98 23.60 1.75
N ASN A 81 -1.77 24.15 1.74
CA ASN A 81 -1.00 24.38 2.96
C ASN A 81 -1.81 25.20 3.97
N GLY A 82 -1.90 24.70 5.21
CA GLY A 82 -2.65 25.33 6.30
C GLY A 82 -4.16 25.07 6.29
N ALA A 83 -4.69 24.29 5.34
CA ALA A 83 -6.11 23.94 5.34
C ALA A 83 -6.49 23.12 6.57
N THR A 84 -7.67 23.40 7.14
CA THR A 84 -8.31 22.53 8.12
C THR A 84 -9.20 21.54 7.38
N VAL A 85 -9.01 20.25 7.64
CA VAL A 85 -9.71 19.15 6.97
C VAL A 85 -10.45 18.29 7.99
N SER A 86 -11.41 17.49 7.51
CA SER A 86 -12.12 16.49 8.31
C SER A 86 -11.89 15.10 7.73
N SER A 87 -11.95 14.07 8.56
CA SER A 87 -11.76 12.69 8.12
C SER A 87 -12.97 12.17 7.31
N PRO A 88 -12.76 11.39 6.23
CA PRO A 88 -11.47 11.02 5.65
C PRO A 88 -10.81 12.20 4.91
N VAL A 89 -9.48 12.33 5.06
CA VAL A 89 -8.71 13.38 4.39
C VAL A 89 -8.33 12.91 2.99
N LYS A 90 -8.87 13.57 1.96
CA LYS A 90 -8.43 13.39 0.57
C LYS A 90 -7.14 14.17 0.32
N VAL A 91 -6.14 13.49 -0.21
CA VAL A 91 -4.86 14.08 -0.66
C VAL A 91 -4.72 13.86 -2.16
N VAL A 92 -4.32 14.90 -2.89
CA VAL A 92 -4.06 14.85 -4.34
C VAL A 92 -2.62 15.29 -4.57
N PHE A 93 -1.85 14.46 -5.26
CA PHE A 93 -0.46 14.69 -5.59
C PHE A 93 -0.31 15.33 -6.97
N GLY A 94 0.64 16.24 -7.09
CA GLY A 94 1.12 16.80 -8.35
C GLY A 94 2.55 16.32 -8.62
N LEU A 95 2.87 16.14 -9.90
CA LEU A 95 4.21 15.83 -10.37
C LEU A 95 4.46 16.53 -11.71
N GLU A 96 5.57 17.26 -11.79
CA GLU A 96 6.05 17.90 -13.02
C GLU A 96 7.42 17.33 -13.40
N GLY A 97 7.68 17.18 -14.71
CA GLY A 97 8.99 16.75 -15.23
C GLY A 97 9.35 15.28 -15.01
N MET A 98 8.43 14.48 -14.44
CA MET A 98 8.59 13.04 -14.19
C MET A 98 7.26 12.30 -14.38
N GLU A 99 7.34 10.98 -14.50
CA GLU A 99 6.18 10.10 -14.60
C GLU A 99 5.91 9.34 -13.29
N VAL A 100 4.63 9.08 -13.01
CA VAL A 100 4.23 8.21 -11.91
C VAL A 100 4.14 6.77 -12.41
N ALA A 101 4.92 5.86 -11.83
CA ALA A 101 4.99 4.45 -12.16
C ALA A 101 4.91 3.57 -10.90
N PRO A 102 4.36 2.35 -10.96
CA PRO A 102 4.33 1.47 -9.80
C PRO A 102 5.75 1.08 -9.36
N ALA A 103 5.95 0.95 -8.05
CA ALA A 103 7.22 0.57 -7.44
C ALA A 103 7.78 -0.73 -8.05
N GLY A 104 9.09 -0.76 -8.26
CA GLY A 104 9.79 -1.88 -8.92
C GLY A 104 9.75 -1.86 -10.44
N ASN A 105 8.94 -0.99 -11.07
CA ASN A 105 9.05 -0.75 -12.52
C ASN A 105 10.13 0.28 -12.78
N GLU A 106 11.27 -0.19 -13.29
CA GLU A 106 12.35 0.68 -13.72
C GLU A 106 11.99 1.33 -15.06
N GLN A 107 11.56 2.59 -15.01
CA GLN A 107 11.38 3.43 -16.18
C GLN A 107 12.20 4.71 -16.00
N LYS A 108 12.66 5.27 -17.12
CA LYS A 108 13.43 6.51 -17.08
C LYS A 108 12.55 7.64 -16.53
N ASN A 109 13.10 8.45 -15.63
CA ASN A 109 12.44 9.64 -15.09
C ASN A 109 11.08 9.34 -14.43
N SER A 110 10.94 8.20 -13.77
CA SER A 110 9.70 7.81 -13.09
C SER A 110 9.92 7.48 -11.62
N GLY A 111 8.81 7.48 -10.87
CA GLY A 111 8.78 7.10 -9.46
C GLY A 111 7.35 6.96 -8.95
N HIS A 112 7.18 6.94 -7.63
CA HIS A 112 5.88 6.90 -6.98
C HIS A 112 5.87 7.82 -5.75
N HIS A 113 4.68 8.14 -5.26
CA HIS A 113 4.53 9.05 -4.13
C HIS A 113 4.68 8.33 -2.78
N HIS A 114 5.23 9.06 -1.81
CA HIS A 114 5.17 8.75 -0.39
C HIS A 114 4.54 9.95 0.31
N LEU A 115 3.66 9.71 1.26
CA LEU A 115 3.12 10.74 2.15
C LEU A 115 3.68 10.53 3.55
N LEU A 116 4.38 11.55 4.06
CA LEU A 116 4.98 11.55 5.38
C LEU A 116 4.15 12.45 6.29
N ILE A 117 3.59 11.89 7.36
CA ILE A 117 2.57 12.52 8.22
C ILE A 117 3.15 12.68 9.62
N ASP A 118 3.21 13.93 10.10
CA ASP A 118 3.56 14.28 11.50
C ASP A 118 4.85 13.63 12.03
N LEU A 119 5.86 13.46 11.17
CA LEU A 119 7.14 12.90 11.57
C LEU A 119 7.94 13.93 12.40
N GLY A 120 8.24 13.58 13.66
CA GLY A 120 9.13 14.38 14.50
C GLY A 120 10.60 14.34 14.07
N THR A 121 10.98 13.40 13.21
CA THR A 121 12.32 13.31 12.62
C THR A 121 12.22 12.75 11.21
N MET A 122 12.91 13.40 10.27
CA MET A 122 12.98 12.95 8.88
C MET A 122 13.69 11.59 8.80
N PRO A 123 13.11 10.56 8.15
CA PRO A 123 13.79 9.30 7.94
C PRO A 123 15.02 9.53 7.04
N ASN A 124 15.93 8.56 7.01
CA ASN A 124 17.00 8.59 6.03
C ASN A 124 16.39 8.48 4.64
N MET A 125 16.32 9.62 3.97
CA MET A 125 15.70 9.71 2.67
C MET A 125 16.45 8.91 1.63
N ASP A 126 17.70 8.45 1.85
CA ASP A 126 18.54 7.61 0.98
C ASP A 126 18.26 6.10 1.01
N MET A 127 17.44 5.66 1.98
CA MET A 127 17.07 4.25 2.15
C MET A 127 15.60 4.01 1.83
N PRO A 128 15.17 2.76 1.61
CA PRO A 128 13.75 2.44 1.58
C PRO A 128 13.04 2.96 2.84
N LEU A 129 11.89 3.60 2.64
CA LEU A 129 11.11 4.15 3.74
C LEU A 129 10.32 3.03 4.43
N PRO A 130 10.38 2.91 5.77
CA PRO A 130 9.62 1.90 6.48
C PRO A 130 8.13 2.28 6.44
N ALA A 131 7.28 1.43 5.87
CA ALA A 131 5.84 1.64 5.86
C ALA A 131 5.26 1.57 7.28
N ASN A 132 4.47 2.57 7.65
CA ASN A 132 3.74 2.67 8.90
C ASN A 132 2.63 3.73 8.76
N ASP A 133 1.87 3.98 9.83
CA ASP A 133 0.75 4.94 9.83
C ASP A 133 1.15 6.37 9.45
N GLN A 134 2.43 6.74 9.66
CA GLN A 134 2.99 8.05 9.34
C GLN A 134 3.76 8.09 8.02
N VAL A 135 4.01 6.93 7.39
CA VAL A 135 4.75 6.81 6.13
C VAL A 135 3.92 5.96 5.17
N VAL A 136 3.01 6.62 4.50
CA VAL A 136 2.03 5.98 3.61
C VAL A 136 2.60 5.88 2.20
N HIS A 137 2.56 4.66 1.65
CA HIS A 137 3.12 4.35 0.33
C HIS A 137 2.04 4.33 -0.75
N PHE A 138 2.30 5.06 -1.84
CA PHE A 138 1.50 5.05 -3.06
C PHE A 138 2.23 4.31 -4.19
N GLY A 139 2.78 3.14 -3.84
CA GLY A 139 3.62 2.33 -4.71
C GLY A 139 2.91 1.65 -5.88
N LYS A 140 1.58 1.78 -6.03
CA LYS A 140 0.86 1.31 -7.23
C LYS A 140 0.73 2.40 -8.30
N GLY A 141 1.39 3.54 -8.11
CA GLY A 141 1.28 4.70 -8.98
C GLY A 141 0.02 5.54 -8.73
N GLN A 142 -0.49 5.53 -7.50
CA GLN A 142 -1.64 6.35 -7.14
C GLN A 142 -1.25 7.83 -7.04
N THR A 143 -2.14 8.70 -7.51
CA THR A 143 -1.99 10.16 -7.47
C THR A 143 -2.94 10.81 -6.46
N GLU A 144 -3.79 10.02 -5.79
CA GLU A 144 -4.68 10.49 -4.72
C GLU A 144 -5.05 9.36 -3.74
N THR A 145 -5.64 9.75 -2.60
CA THR A 145 -6.26 8.85 -1.59
C THR A 145 -7.71 9.21 -1.29
#